data_AF-A0A2E5LMX9-F1
#
_entry.id   AF-A0A2E5LMX9-F1
#
_cell.length_a   1.000
_cell.length_b   1.000
_cell.length_c   1.000
_cell.angle_alpha   90.00
_cell.angle_beta   90.00
_cell.angle_gamma   90.00
#
_symmetry.space_group_name_H-M   'P 1'
#
loop_
_entity.id
_entity.type
_entity.pdbx_description
1 polymer ?
#
loop_
_entity_poly.entity_id
_entity_poly.type
_entity_poly.pdbx_seq_one_letter_code
_entity_poly.pdbx_strand_id
1 'polypeptide(L)' 'MSLITKAQIVEALKTVKEPASGKDLIALNMVSGLVIKDGNVGFSLEVHPDKGAEMEPVRRAAT' A
#
# COMPACT_ATOMS: atom_id res chain seq x y z
N MET A 1 -12.24 21.51 2.20
CA MET A 1 -11.28 20.58 2.83
C MET A 1 -11.51 19.22 2.22
N SER A 2 -10.48 18.64 1.61
CA SER A 2 -10.61 17.32 0.97
C SER A 2 -10.65 16.25 2.06
N LEU A 3 -11.83 15.71 2.34
CA LEU A 3 -11.97 14.53 3.19
C LEU A 3 -11.28 13.36 2.47
N ILE A 4 -10.11 12.94 2.96
CA ILE A 4 -9.44 11.74 2.45
C ILE A 4 -10.31 10.55 2.82
N THR A 5 -10.71 9.77 1.81
CA THR A 5 -11.53 8.57 1.99
C THR A 5 -10.71 7.30 1.81
N LYS A 6 -11.18 6.21 2.42
CA LYS A 6 -10.58 4.87 2.19
C LYS A 6 -10.56 4.49 0.72
N ALA A 7 -11.61 4.84 -0.04
CA ALA A 7 -11.71 4.55 -1.46
C ALA A 7 -10.57 5.21 -2.27
N GLN A 8 -10.31 6.50 -2.02
CA GLN A 8 -9.21 7.22 -2.68
C GLN A 8 -7.84 6.61 -2.36
N ILE A 9 -7.62 6.19 -1.11
CA ILE A 9 -6.37 5.55 -0.72
C ILE A 9 -6.22 4.19 -1.41
N VAL A 10 -7.28 3.38 -1.44
CA VAL A 10 -7.28 2.09 -2.13
C VAL A 10 -6.99 2.27 -3.62
N GLU A 11 -7.60 3.26 -4.28
CA GLU A 11 -7.32 3.58 -5.67
C GLU A 11 -5.87 4.01 -5.90
N ALA A 12 -5.30 4.83 -5.00
CA ALA A 12 -3.89 5.21 -5.08
C ALA A 12 -2.97 3.99 -4.91
N LEU A 13 -3.24 3.14 -3.93
CA LEU A 13 -2.45 1.92 -3.68
C LEU A 13 -2.56 0.88 -4.81
N LYS A 14 -3.67 0.88 -5.58
CA LYS A 14 -3.81 0.06 -6.78
C LYS A 14 -2.85 0.47 -7.91
N THR A 15 -2.34 1.70 -7.90
CA THR A 15 -1.35 2.15 -8.90
C THR A 15 0.05 1.59 -8.62
N VAL A 16 0.31 1.19 -7.38
CA VAL A 16 1.57 0.58 -6.96
C VAL A 16 1.53 -0.91 -7.29
N LYS A 17 2.49 -1.36 -8.09
CA LYS A 17 2.60 -2.75 -8.53
C LYS A 17 3.74 -3.47 -7.84
N GLU A 18 3.50 -4.73 -7.52
CA GLU A 18 4.54 -5.63 -7.03
C GLU A 18 5.40 -6.10 -8.21
N PRO A 19 6.74 -5.96 -8.13
CA PRO A 19 7.63 -6.14 -9.28
C PRO A 19 7.73 -7.59 -9.77
N ALA A 20 7.54 -8.61 -8.92
CA ALA A 20 7.66 -10.00 -9.33
C ALA A 20 6.41 -10.53 -10.03
N SER A 21 5.20 -10.18 -9.56
CA SER A 21 3.93 -10.64 -10.11
C SER A 21 3.28 -9.65 -11.07
N GLY A 22 3.69 -8.38 -11.05
CA GLY A 22 3.11 -7.29 -11.85
C GLY A 22 1.69 -6.89 -11.44
N LYS A 23 1.15 -7.45 -10.35
CA LYS A 23 -0.18 -7.16 -9.80
C LYS A 23 -0.10 -6.02 -8.79
N ASP A 24 -1.23 -5.36 -8.56
CA ASP A 24 -1.31 -4.29 -7.57
C ASP A 24 -1.38 -4.81 -6.13
N LEU A 25 -0.95 -3.97 -5.19
CA LEU A 25 -0.85 -4.35 -3.77
C LEU A 25 -2.20 -4.73 -3.14
N ILE A 26 -3.30 -4.17 -3.65
CA ILE A 26 -4.65 -4.45 -3.17
C ILE A 26 -5.12 -5.81 -3.69
N ALA A 27 -4.94 -6.10 -4.98
CA ALA A 27 -5.24 -7.40 -5.58
C ALA A 27 -4.42 -8.55 -4.96
N LEU A 28 -3.23 -8.26 -4.46
CA LEU A 28 -2.38 -9.22 -3.76
C LEU A 28 -2.71 -9.37 -2.27
N ASN A 29 -3.70 -8.64 -1.73
CA ASN A 29 -4.01 -8.60 -0.29
C ASN A 29 -2.78 -8.28 0.58
N MET A 30 -1.86 -7.46 0.09
CA MET A 30 -0.63 -7.11 0.80
C MET A 30 -0.83 -5.91 1.74
N VAL A 31 -1.94 -5.18 1.63
CA VAL A 31 -2.20 -4.00 2.46
C VAL A 31 -3.19 -4.36 3.56
N SER A 32 -2.80 -4.14 4.81
CA SER A 32 -3.64 -4.36 5.98
C SER A 32 -3.61 -3.16 6.93
N GLY A 33 -4.55 -3.11 7.88
CA GLY A 33 -4.54 -2.08 8.94
C GLY A 33 -4.73 -0.63 8.47
N LEU A 34 -5.45 -0.39 7.38
CA LEU A 34 -5.67 0.97 6.85
C LEU A 34 -6.44 1.86 7.86
N VAL A 35 -5.76 2.88 8.36
CA VAL A 35 -6.27 3.90 9.28
C VAL A 35 -6.12 5.29 8.69
N ILE A 36 -7.10 6.15 8.94
CA ILE A 36 -7.10 7.56 8.55
C ILE A 36 -7.31 8.36 9.83
N LYS A 37 -6.36 9.23 10.18
CA LYS A 37 -6.43 10.04 11.40
C LYS A 37 -5.85 11.43 11.13
N ASP A 38 -6.67 12.47 11.31
CA ASP A 38 -6.27 13.87 11.18
C ASP A 38 -5.59 14.19 9.83
N GLY A 39 -6.05 13.55 8.75
CA GLY A 39 -5.45 13.68 7.41
C GLY A 39 -4.22 12.80 7.17
N ASN A 40 -3.72 12.11 8.19
CA ASN A 40 -2.66 11.12 8.05
C ASN A 40 -3.25 9.75 7.71
N VAL A 41 -2.53 9.02 6.86
CA VAL A 41 -2.89 7.67 6.44
C VAL A 41 -1.83 6.71 6.95
N GLY A 42 -2.24 5.67 7.67
CA GLY A 42 -1.39 4.58 8.11
C GLY A 42 -1.89 3.25 7.57
N PHE A 43 -0.99 2.38 7.16
CA PHE A 43 -1.29 1.01 6.75
C PHE A 43 -0.03 0.16 6.88
N SER A 44 -0.21 -1.16 6.93
CA SER A 44 0.85 -2.15 6.91
C SER A 44 0.97 -2.74 5.52
N LEU A 45 2.21 -2.91 5.04
CA LEU A 45 2.50 -3.68 3.84
C LEU A 45 3.07 -5.04 4.26
N GLU A 46 2.27 -6.08 4.10
CA GLU A 46 2.63 -7.46 4.41
C GLU A 46 3.43 -8.05 3.26
N VAL A 47 4.61 -8.56 3.59
CA VAL A 47 5.55 -9.16 2.64
C VAL A 47 6.10 -10.45 3.24
N HIS A 48 6.50 -11.39 2.38
CA HIS A 48 7.22 -12.56 2.86
C HIS A 48 8.54 -12.10 3.54
N PRO A 49 8.91 -12.66 4.70
CA PRO A 49 10.10 -12.22 5.45
C PRO A 49 11.37 -12.23 4.59
N ASP A 50 11.53 -13.26 3.75
CA ASP A 50 12.68 -13.39 2.84
C ASP A 50 12.76 -12.32 1.76
N LYS A 51 11.64 -11.61 1.49
CA LYS A 51 11.54 -10.56 0.45
C LYS A 51 11.50 -9.15 1.03
N GLY A 52 11.59 -8.98 2.35
CA GLY A 52 11.42 -7.67 2.99
C GLY A 52 12.33 -6.58 2.41
N ALA A 53 13.62 -6.90 2.22
CA ALA A 53 14.59 -5.96 1.65
C ALA A 53 14.31 -5.62 0.17
N GLU A 54 13.88 -6.61 -0.62
CA GLU A 54 13.54 -6.43 -2.04
C GLU A 54 12.28 -5.59 -2.23
N MET A 55 11.43 -5.51 -1.19
CA MET A 55 10.16 -4.80 -1.19
C MET A 55 10.27 -3.35 -0.70
N GLU A 56 11.45 -2.89 -0.29
CA GLU A 56 11.69 -1.48 0.06
C GLU A 56 11.33 -0.48 -1.06
N PRO A 57 11.62 -0.74 -2.35
CA PRO A 57 11.18 0.13 -3.44
C PRO A 57 9.65 0.25 -3.52
N VAL A 58 8.93 -0.84 -3.24
CA VAL A 58 7.46 -0.88 -3.23
C VAL A 58 6.92 -0.05 -2.07
N ARG A 59 7.51 -0.17 -0.87
CA ARG A 59 7.18 0.66 0.29
C ARG A 59 7.33 2.15 -0.06
N ARG A 60 8.46 2.53 -0.67
CA ARG A 60 8.70 3.92 -1.10
C ARG A 60 7.71 4.42 -2.15
N ALA A 61 7.25 3.56 -3.06
CA ALA A 61 6.25 3.93 -4.06
C ALA A 61 4.85 4.12 -3.47
N ALA A 62 4.58 3.55 -2.29
CA ALA A 62 3.29 3.62 -1.60
C ALA A 62 3.17 4.75 -0.57
N THR A 63 4.23 5.57 -0.39
CA THR A 63 4.27 6.72 0.56
C THR A 63 4.64 8.00 -0.17
#